data_AF-A0A941P3W5-F1
#
_entry.id   AF-A0A941P3W5-F1
#
_cell.length_a   1.000
_cell.length_b   1.000
_cell.length_c   1.000
_cell.angle_alpha   90.00
_cell.angle_beta   90.00
_cell.angle_gamma   90.00
#
_symmetry.space_group_name_H-M   'P 1'
#
loop_
_entity.id
_entity.type
_entity.pdbx_description
1 polymer ?
#
loop_
_entity_poly.entity_id
_entity_poly.type
_entity_poly.pdbx_seq_one_letter_code
_entity_poly.pdbx_strand_id
1 'polypeptide(L)'
;MNDDTTDRAWHTICTLYAEPALAKELLHRQDHEGLDVVLHLFGRWAEAEGRPLDPEALARADAHVASWREQVVRPLRRLRRAMKPMESDDAPGIAAVRRQVQAAELAAERAELEMLCAWLRTQ
;
A
#
# COMPACT_ATOMS: atom_id res chain seq x y z
N MET A 1 13.09 10.66 15.63
CA MET A 1 12.62 11.72 14.70
C MET A 1 12.38 11.17 13.28
N ASN A 2 11.96 9.90 13.13
CA ASN A 2 11.64 9.29 11.82
C ASN A 2 10.12 9.25 11.54
N ASP A 3 9.28 9.43 12.56
CA ASP A 3 7.81 9.34 12.47
C ASP A 3 7.19 10.44 11.61
N ASP A 4 7.69 11.67 11.72
CA ASP A 4 6.98 12.85 11.20
C ASP A 4 6.83 12.88 9.66
N THR A 5 7.85 12.44 8.90
CA THR A 5 7.75 12.37 7.43
C THR A 5 6.86 11.23 6.98
N THR A 6 7.01 10.04 7.56
CA THR A 6 6.16 8.89 7.22
C THR A 6 4.71 9.16 7.60
N ASP A 7 4.45 9.74 8.77
CA ASP A 7 3.10 10.03 9.22
C ASP A 7 2.41 11.07 8.31
N ARG A 8 3.15 12.10 7.87
CA ARG A 8 2.64 13.02 6.84
C ARG A 8 2.39 12.32 5.51
N ALA A 9 3.33 11.50 5.03
CA ALA A 9 3.16 10.75 3.79
C ALA A 9 1.94 9.83 3.86
N TRP A 10 1.80 9.10 4.96
CA TRP A 10 0.68 8.19 5.22
C TRP A 10 -0.64 8.95 5.25
N HIS A 11 -0.72 10.05 6.00
CA HIS A 11 -1.91 10.88 6.06
C HIS A 11 -2.31 11.42 4.68
N THR A 12 -1.35 11.92 3.91
CA THR A 12 -1.58 12.42 2.55
C THR A 12 -2.05 11.32 1.62
N ILE A 13 -1.39 10.15 1.63
CA ILE A 13 -1.77 9.00 0.82
C ILE A 13 -3.17 8.50 1.16
N CYS A 14 -3.52 8.41 2.45
CA CYS A 14 -4.88 8.08 2.89
C CYS A 14 -5.90 9.12 2.42
N THR A 15 -5.55 10.41 2.45
CA THR A 15 -6.43 11.50 2.00
C THR A 15 -6.65 11.45 0.49
N LEU A 16 -5.59 11.21 -0.29
CA LEU A 16 -5.69 10.99 -1.74
C LEU A 16 -6.58 9.78 -2.04
N TYR A 17 -6.35 8.67 -1.34
CA TYR A 17 -7.12 7.45 -1.53
C TYR A 17 -8.57 7.54 -1.04
N ALA A 18 -8.93 8.54 -0.23
CA ALA A 18 -10.32 8.79 0.15
C ALA A 18 -11.17 9.32 -1.01
N GLU A 19 -10.54 9.83 -2.08
CA GLU A 19 -11.25 10.26 -3.29
C GLU A 19 -11.86 9.04 -4.02
N PRO A 20 -13.19 8.90 -4.12
CA PRO A 20 -13.82 7.67 -4.60
C PRO A 20 -13.45 7.28 -6.04
N ALA A 21 -13.29 8.28 -6.92
CA ALA A 21 -12.92 8.06 -8.31
C ALA A 21 -11.50 7.50 -8.42
N LEU A 22 -10.54 8.11 -7.69
CA LEU A 22 -9.17 7.65 -7.64
C LEU A 22 -9.05 6.26 -7.00
N ALA A 23 -9.74 6.04 -5.87
CA ALA A 23 -9.75 4.74 -5.19
C ALA A 23 -10.25 3.63 -6.12
N LYS A 24 -11.35 3.88 -6.85
CA LYS A 24 -11.92 2.92 -7.80
C LYS A 24 -10.94 2.58 -8.92
N GLU A 25 -10.27 3.59 -9.48
CA GLU A 25 -9.29 3.41 -10.54
C GLU A 25 -8.06 2.62 -10.06
N LEU A 26 -7.50 3.00 -8.90
CA LEU A 26 -6.34 2.32 -8.32
C LEU A 26 -6.66 0.87 -7.93
N LEU A 27 -7.87 0.60 -7.43
CA LEU A 27 -8.34 -0.77 -7.17
C LEU A 27 -8.47 -1.57 -8.46
N HIS A 28 -9.04 -0.99 -9.50
CA HIS A 28 -9.16 -1.67 -10.80
C HIS A 28 -7.78 -2.07 -11.34
N ARG A 29 -6.83 -1.14 -11.34
CA ARG A 29 -5.47 -1.41 -11.79
C ARG A 29 -4.71 -2.37 -10.86
N GLN A 30 -4.94 -2.30 -9.55
CA GLN A 30 -4.39 -3.29 -8.61
C GLN A 30 -4.91 -4.70 -8.95
N ASP A 31 -6.19 -4.81 -9.29
CA ASP A 31 -6.85 -6.09 -9.56
C ASP A 31 -6.47 -6.69 -10.91
N HIS A 32 -6.31 -5.86 -11.94
CA HIS A 32 -6.10 -6.33 -13.32
C HIS A 32 -4.65 -6.24 -13.79
N GLU A 33 -3.87 -5.29 -13.29
CA GLU A 33 -2.48 -5.03 -13.72
C GLU A 33 -1.47 -5.39 -12.63
N GLY A 34 -1.93 -5.71 -11.41
CA GLY A 34 -1.05 -5.94 -10.27
C GLY A 34 -0.37 -4.67 -9.77
N LEU A 35 -0.95 -3.50 -10.07
CA LEU A 35 -0.44 -2.19 -9.65
C LEU A 35 -0.18 -2.15 -8.15
N ASP A 36 1.00 -1.65 -7.80
CA ASP A 36 1.30 -1.27 -6.43
C ASP A 36 0.75 0.13 -6.14
N VAL A 37 -0.33 0.15 -5.36
CA VAL A 37 -1.03 1.37 -4.96
C VAL A 37 -0.18 2.22 -4.02
N VAL A 38 0.61 1.60 -3.13
CA VAL A 38 1.45 2.33 -2.17
C VAL A 38 2.55 3.05 -2.92
N LEU A 39 3.26 2.35 -3.82
CA LEU A 39 4.30 2.95 -4.65
C LEU A 39 3.75 4.08 -5.56
N HIS A 40 2.58 3.87 -6.17
CA HIS A 40 1.96 4.89 -7.01
C HIS A 40 1.62 6.18 -6.23
N LEU A 41 1.01 6.02 -5.05
CA LEU A 41 0.63 7.15 -4.21
C LEU A 41 1.86 7.82 -3.58
N PHE A 42 2.90 7.05 -3.26
CA PHE A 42 4.20 7.57 -2.82
C PHE A 42 4.84 8.47 -3.88
N GLY A 43 4.82 8.08 -5.16
CA GLY A 43 5.35 8.92 -6.24
C GLY A 43 4.65 10.28 -6.33
N ARG A 44 3.31 10.29 -6.21
CA ARG A 44 2.52 11.54 -6.17
C ARG A 44 2.83 12.38 -4.94
N TRP A 45 2.99 11.75 -3.77
CA TRP A 45 3.38 12.45 -2.56
C TRP A 45 4.78 13.07 -2.70
N ALA A 46 5.75 12.33 -3.22
CA ALA A 46 7.11 12.83 -3.43
C ALA A 46 7.15 14.04 -4.38
N GLU A 47 6.36 14.00 -5.46
CA GLU A 47 6.19 15.15 -6.36
C GLU A 47 5.61 16.38 -5.64
N ALA A 48 4.56 16.19 -4.83
CA ALA A 48 3.96 17.27 -4.04
C ALA A 48 4.92 17.88 -3.00
N GLU A 49 5.86 17.08 -2.48
CA GLU A 49 6.93 17.54 -1.58
C GLU A 49 8.13 18.17 -2.34
N GLY A 50 8.01 18.41 -3.64
CA GLY A 50 9.07 19.02 -4.46
C GLY A 50 10.21 18.06 -4.82
N ARG A 51 9.97 16.75 -4.75
CA ARG A 51 10.94 15.68 -5.01
C ARG A 51 10.43 14.74 -6.10
N PRO A 52 10.19 15.22 -7.33
CA PRO A 52 9.66 14.40 -8.41
C PRO A 52 10.60 13.23 -8.70
N LEU A 53 10.01 12.05 -8.90
CA LEU A 53 10.74 10.84 -9.26
C LEU A 53 10.66 10.65 -10.77
N ASP A 54 11.82 10.66 -11.43
CA ASP A 54 11.90 10.23 -12.82
C ASP A 54 11.63 8.70 -12.92
N PRO A 55 11.43 8.15 -14.14
CA PRO A 55 11.15 6.73 -14.30
C PRO A 55 12.24 5.80 -13.75
N GLU A 56 13.50 6.23 -13.74
CA GLU A 56 14.62 5.44 -13.22
C GLU A 56 14.59 5.41 -11.68
N ALA A 57 14.37 6.56 -11.05
CA ALA A 57 14.22 6.67 -9.61
C ALA A 57 13.00 5.89 -9.12
N LEU A 58 11.88 5.93 -9.84
CA LEU A 58 10.70 5.12 -9.52
C LEU A 58 10.97 3.62 -9.64
N ALA A 59 11.74 3.19 -10.64
CA ALA A 59 12.15 1.78 -10.76
C ALA A 59 13.09 1.34 -9.63
N ARG A 60 14.00 2.22 -9.17
CA ARG A 60 14.85 1.96 -7.99
C ARG A 60 14.03 1.87 -6.70
N ALA A 61 13.02 2.74 -6.55
CA ALA A 61 12.08 2.68 -5.43
C ALA A 61 11.27 1.36 -5.43
N ASP A 62 10.75 0.96 -6.59
CA ASP A 62 10.05 -0.32 -6.77
C ASP A 62 10.94 -1.51 -6.37
N ALA A 63 12.17 -1.55 -6.88
CA ALA A 63 13.13 -2.60 -6.56
C ALA A 63 13.49 -2.65 -5.07
N HIS A 64 13.52 -1.49 -4.39
CA HIS A 64 13.81 -1.40 -2.97
C HIS A 64 12.75 -2.09 -2.10
N VAL A 65 11.47 -2.02 -2.48
CA VAL A 65 10.36 -2.62 -1.72
C VAL A 65 9.85 -3.95 -2.28
N ALA A 66 10.28 -4.34 -3.48
CA ALA A 66 9.79 -5.52 -4.19
C ALA A 66 9.77 -6.79 -3.31
N SER A 67 10.86 -7.05 -2.58
CA SER A 67 10.93 -8.25 -1.71
C SER A 67 9.88 -8.23 -0.60
N TRP A 68 9.66 -7.08 0.05
CA TRP A 68 8.64 -6.93 1.09
C TRP A 68 7.23 -7.09 0.51
N ARG A 69 6.98 -6.44 -0.63
CA ARG A 69 5.70 -6.52 -1.34
C ARG A 69 5.34 -7.94 -1.74
N GLU A 70 6.28 -8.70 -2.33
CA GLU A 70 6.04 -10.07 -2.78
C GLU A 70 5.85 -11.06 -1.63
N GLN A 71 6.59 -10.88 -0.53
CA GLN A 71 6.61 -11.84 0.57
C GLN A 71 5.61 -11.55 1.68
N VAL A 72 5.11 -10.31 1.79
CA VAL A 72 4.23 -9.89 2.89
C VAL A 72 2.91 -9.32 2.38
N VAL A 73 2.95 -8.20 1.65
CA VAL A 73 1.74 -7.48 1.22
C VAL A 73 0.87 -8.34 0.30
N ARG A 74 1.46 -8.92 -0.76
CA ARG A 74 0.72 -9.76 -1.73
C ARG A 74 0.14 -11.02 -1.09
N PRO A 75 0.85 -11.78 -0.25
CA PRO A 75 0.27 -12.90 0.49
C PRO A 75 -0.91 -12.51 1.39
N LEU A 76 -0.80 -11.43 2.18
CA LEU A 76 -1.89 -10.95 3.03
C LEU A 76 -3.12 -10.57 2.20
N ARG A 77 -2.92 -9.86 1.09
CA ARG A 77 -3.98 -9.50 0.15
C ARG A 77 -4.65 -10.72 -0.46
N ARG A 78 -3.88 -11.73 -0.89
CA ARG A 78 -4.41 -13.00 -1.41
C ARG A 78 -5.26 -13.73 -0.36
N LEU A 79 -4.77 -13.82 0.88
CA LEU A 79 -5.52 -14.44 1.98
C LEU A 79 -6.84 -13.69 2.24
N ARG A 80 -6.81 -12.36 2.40
CA ARG A 80 -8.02 -11.56 2.61
C ARG A 80 -9.06 -11.75 1.50
N ARG A 81 -8.62 -11.85 0.24
CA ARG A 81 -9.51 -12.08 -0.91
C ARG A 81 -10.09 -13.49 -0.90
N ALA A 82 -9.27 -14.51 -0.64
CA ALA A 82 -9.71 -15.90 -0.57
C ALA A 82 -10.73 -16.15 0.55
N MET A 83 -10.63 -15.40 1.65
CA MET A 83 -11.57 -15.50 2.78
C MET A 83 -12.93 -14.86 2.52
N LYS A 84 -13.04 -13.86 1.63
CA LYS A 84 -14.30 -13.14 1.37
C LYS A 84 -15.47 -14.08 0.97
N PRO A 85 -15.33 -15.01 0.01
CA PRO A 85 -16.41 -15.95 -0.33
C PRO A 85 -16.67 -17.01 0.74
N MET A 86 -15.83 -17.12 1.77
CA MET A 86 -15.98 -18.06 2.88
C MET A 86 -16.77 -17.48 4.05
N GLU A 87 -17.01 -16.16 4.07
CA GLU A 87 -17.84 -15.53 5.09
C GLU A 87 -19.27 -16.10 5.04
N SER A 88 -19.78 -16.54 6.19
CA SER A 88 -21.15 -17.03 6.33
C SER A 88 -21.72 -16.66 7.70
N ASP A 89 -23.05 -16.60 7.79
CA ASP A 89 -23.75 -16.32 9.05
C ASP A 89 -23.54 -17.43 10.10
N ASP A 90 -23.29 -18.67 9.65
CA ASP A 90 -23.02 -19.82 10.51
C ASP A 90 -21.59 -19.83 11.11
N ALA A 91 -20.68 -19.03 10.56
CA ALA A 91 -19.28 -18.97 10.96
C ALA A 91 -18.76 -17.52 11.07
N PRO A 92 -19.32 -16.69 11.98
CA PRO A 92 -18.96 -15.27 12.11
C PRO A 92 -17.49 -15.04 12.45
N GLY A 93 -16.79 -16.06 12.99
CA GLY A 93 -15.35 -16.03 13.23
C GLY A 93 -14.52 -15.79 11.96
N ILE A 94 -14.99 -16.22 10.78
CA ILE A 94 -14.29 -16.01 9.51
C ILE A 94 -14.17 -14.53 9.19
N ALA A 95 -15.25 -13.76 9.36
CA ALA A 95 -15.25 -12.32 9.17
C ALA A 95 -14.31 -11.62 10.17
N ALA A 96 -14.22 -12.11 11.41
CA ALA A 96 -13.30 -11.58 12.41
C ALA A 96 -11.83 -11.81 12.03
N VAL A 97 -11.47 -13.02 11.59
CA VAL A 97 -10.11 -13.33 11.12
C VAL A 97 -9.79 -12.52 9.86
N ARG A 98 -10.74 -12.37 8.92
CA ARG A 98 -10.54 -11.59 7.70
C ARG A 98 -10.25 -10.11 8.02
N ARG A 99 -10.92 -9.52 9.02
CA ARG A 99 -10.61 -8.17 9.51
C ARG A 99 -9.19 -8.07 10.08
N GLN A 100 -8.71 -9.09 10.79
CA GLN A 100 -7.33 -9.11 11.30
C GLN A 100 -6.31 -9.20 10.15
N VAL A 101 -6.57 -10.02 9.13
CA VAL A 101 -5.73 -10.08 7.93
C VAL A 101 -5.73 -8.74 7.19
N GLN A 102 -6.87 -8.07 7.09
CA GLN A 102 -6.95 -6.72 6.52
C GLN A 102 -6.14 -5.69 7.32
N ALA A 103 -6.20 -5.74 8.65
CA ALA A 103 -5.40 -4.86 9.50
C ALA A 103 -3.89 -5.13 9.33
N ALA A 104 -3.49 -6.40 9.22
CA ALA A 104 -2.11 -6.78 8.94
C ALA A 104 -1.64 -6.33 7.55
N GLU A 105 -2.50 -6.45 6.52
CA GLU A 105 -2.20 -5.94 5.17
C GLU A 105 -1.94 -4.42 5.21
N LEU A 106 -2.82 -3.66 5.87
CA LEU A 106 -2.66 -2.21 5.98
C LEU A 106 -1.40 -1.82 6.75
N ALA A 107 -1.07 -2.55 7.83
CA ALA A 107 0.16 -2.34 8.57
C ALA A 107 1.40 -2.65 7.72
N ALA A 108 1.36 -3.69 6.87
CA ALA A 108 2.43 -4.03 5.96
C ALA A 108 2.61 -2.99 4.84
N GLU A 109 1.52 -2.42 4.32
CA GLU A 109 1.54 -1.30 3.37
C GLU A 109 2.12 -0.02 4.00
N ARG A 110 1.84 0.24 5.28
CA ARG A 110 2.47 1.36 6.00
C ARG A 110 3.98 1.15 6.17
N ALA A 111 4.41 -0.06 6.54
CA ALA A 111 5.83 -0.39 6.62
C ALA A 111 6.53 -0.26 5.25
N GLU A 112 5.86 -0.62 4.16
CA GLU A 112 6.34 -0.39 2.79
C GLU A 112 6.56 1.11 2.52
N LEU A 113 5.61 1.97 2.92
CA LEU A 113 5.77 3.42 2.82
C LEU A 113 6.93 3.95 3.67
N GLU A 114 7.11 3.43 4.89
CA GLU A 114 8.25 3.78 5.75
C GLU A 114 9.59 3.48 5.05
N MET A 115 9.70 2.32 4.40
CA MET A 115 10.87 1.96 3.60
C MET A 115 11.08 2.94 2.44
N LEU A 116 10.02 3.30 1.72
CA LEU A 116 10.10 4.27 0.62
C LEU A 116 10.51 5.67 1.09
N CYS A 117 9.94 6.17 2.19
CA CYS A 117 10.32 7.45 2.77
C CYS A 117 11.77 7.44 3.28
N ALA A 118 12.24 6.31 3.83
CA ALA A 118 13.65 6.14 4.20
C ALA A 118 14.57 6.14 2.98
N TRP A 119 14.24 5.35 1.94
CA TRP A 119 14.96 5.29 0.67
C TRP A 119 15.05 6.66 0.00
N LEU A 120 13.96 7.43 0.01
CA LEU A 120 13.93 8.75 -0.60
C LEU A 120 14.94 9.69 0.07
N ARG A 121 15.20 9.57 1.37
CA ARG A 121 16.19 10.42 2.07
C ARG A 121 17.64 10.12 1.67
N THR A 122 17.90 8.98 1.06
CA THR A 122 19.25 8.58 0.62
C THR A 122 19.49 8.82 -0.87
N GLN A 123 18.50 9.37 -1.59
CA GLN A 123 18.63 9.74 -3.00
C GLN A 123 19.16 11.17 -3.16
#